data_AF-A0A258IS65-F1
#
_entry.id   AF-A0A258IS65-F1
#
_cell.length_a   1.000
_cell.length_b   1.000
_cell.length_c   1.000
_cell.angle_alpha   90.00
_cell.angle_beta   90.00
_cell.angle_gamma   90.00
#
_symmetry.space_group_name_H-M   'P 1'
#
loop_
_entity.id
_entity.type
_entity.pdbx_description
1 polymer ?
#
loop_
_entity_poly.entity_id
_entity_poly.type
_entity_poly.pdbx_seq_one_letter_code
_entity_poly.pdbx_strand_id
1 'polypeptide(L)'
;MFSPGGAVAAWRALMSYDVLSMRWNARRDAEGNLIVSAHQETSIDGVYAAGDLVPGLNQIAVASAEAALAATDIHRRLRALESPER
;
A
#
# COMPACT_ATOMS: atom_id res chain seq x y z
N MET A 1 -6.47 16.63 -33.77
CA MET A 1 -7.45 16.39 -32.69
C MET A 1 -6.86 15.35 -31.74
N PHE A 2 -6.17 15.81 -30.69
CA PHE A 2 -5.59 14.92 -29.67
C PHE A 2 -6.71 14.41 -28.77
N SER A 3 -6.89 13.09 -28.68
CA SER A 3 -7.83 12.49 -27.72
C SER A 3 -7.24 12.62 -26.31
N PRO A 4 -7.86 13.40 -25.40
CA PRO A 4 -7.28 13.65 -24.07
C PRO A 4 -7.10 12.39 -23.22
N GLY A 5 -7.84 11.32 -23.52
CA GLY A 5 -7.81 10.07 -22.76
C GLY A 5 -6.57 9.21 -22.99
N GLY A 6 -5.96 9.29 -24.18
CA GLY A 6 -4.82 8.42 -24.53
C GLY A 6 -3.54 8.79 -23.76
N ALA A 7 -3.32 10.09 -23.54
CA ALA A 7 -2.17 10.56 -22.77
C ALA A 7 -2.32 10.13 -21.30
N VAL A 8 -3.47 10.39 -20.66
CA VAL A 8 -3.69 10.08 -19.23
C VAL A 8 -3.57 8.57 -18.95
N ALA A 9 -4.06 7.72 -19.85
CA ALA A 9 -3.88 6.27 -19.77
C ALA A 9 -2.40 5.85 -19.91
N ALA A 10 -1.66 6.47 -20.84
CA ALA A 10 -0.23 6.20 -21.03
C ALA A 10 0.62 6.66 -19.84
N TRP A 11 0.32 7.81 -19.23
CA TRP A 11 1.00 8.29 -18.02
C TRP A 11 0.75 7.38 -16.82
N ARG A 12 -0.47 6.85 -16.67
CA ARG A 12 -0.79 5.85 -15.64
C ARG A 12 -0.10 4.49 -15.89
N ALA A 13 -0.01 4.06 -17.14
CA ALA A 13 0.64 2.80 -17.49
C ALA A 13 2.17 2.84 -17.28
N LEU A 14 2.82 3.99 -17.47
CA LEU A 14 4.26 4.16 -17.23
C LEU A 14 4.63 4.25 -15.74
N MET A 15 3.68 4.61 -14.87
CA MET A 15 3.83 4.69 -13.41
C MET A 15 3.15 3.50 -12.73
N SER A 16 3.31 2.30 -13.30
CA SER A 16 2.78 1.10 -12.67
C SER A 16 3.64 0.75 -11.46
N TYR A 17 3.17 1.10 -10.27
CA TYR A 17 3.75 0.74 -8.95
C TYR A 17 3.70 -0.78 -8.66
N ASP A 18 3.42 -1.58 -9.69
CA ASP A 18 3.17 -3.01 -9.69
C ASP A 18 4.44 -3.85 -9.42
N VAL A 19 5.61 -3.25 -9.61
CA VAL A 19 6.89 -3.97 -9.62
C VAL A 19 7.31 -4.52 -8.25
N LEU A 20 6.88 -3.90 -7.15
CA LEU A 20 7.24 -4.34 -5.80
C LEU A 20 6.27 -5.40 -5.27
N SER A 21 4.97 -5.18 -5.46
CA SER A 21 3.90 -6.10 -5.05
C SER A 21 3.87 -7.39 -5.88
N MET A 22 4.23 -7.33 -7.19
CA MET A 22 4.27 -8.52 -8.05
C MET A 22 5.33 -9.50 -7.60
N ARG A 23 6.42 -9.02 -7.01
CA ARG A 23 7.52 -9.86 -6.55
C ARG A 23 7.19 -10.68 -5.31
N TRP A 24 6.25 -10.24 -4.48
CA TRP A 24 5.93 -10.90 -3.21
C TRP A 24 4.55 -11.57 -3.17
N ASN A 25 3.84 -11.61 -4.31
CA ASN A 25 2.53 -12.26 -4.45
C ASN A 25 1.49 -11.78 -3.40
N ALA A 26 1.55 -10.49 -3.04
CA ALA A 26 0.57 -9.89 -2.16
C ALA A 26 -0.80 -9.78 -2.86
N ARG A 27 -1.88 -10.01 -2.10
CA ARG A 27 -3.27 -9.95 -2.60
C ARG A 27 -3.64 -8.55 -3.05
N ARG A 28 -4.47 -8.47 -4.09
CA ARG A 28 -4.95 -7.23 -4.69
C ARG A 28 -6.43 -7.26 -4.96
N ASP A 29 -7.00 -6.07 -5.08
CA ASP A 29 -8.35 -5.86 -5.61
C ASP A 29 -8.37 -5.92 -7.15
N ALA A 30 -9.54 -5.66 -7.73
CA ALA A 30 -9.74 -5.71 -9.19
C ALA A 30 -9.03 -4.55 -9.92
N GLU A 31 -8.73 -3.48 -9.19
CA GLU A 31 -8.07 -2.26 -9.67
C GLU A 31 -6.54 -2.34 -9.56
N GLY A 32 -6.01 -3.39 -8.92
CA GLY A 32 -4.58 -3.65 -8.78
C GLY A 32 -3.94 -3.11 -7.50
N ASN A 33 -4.72 -2.50 -6.61
CA ASN A 33 -4.23 -2.01 -5.32
C ASN A 33 -3.99 -3.16 -4.36
N LEU A 34 -3.04 -3.02 -3.45
CA LEU A 34 -2.81 -3.97 -2.37
C LEU A 34 -3.99 -3.98 -1.40
N ILE A 35 -4.54 -5.16 -1.16
CA ILE A 35 -5.53 -5.37 -0.09
C ILE A 35 -4.77 -5.35 1.23
N VAL A 36 -5.17 -4.45 2.13
CA VAL A 36 -4.57 -4.29 3.45
C VAL A 36 -5.59 -4.42 4.57
N SER A 37 -5.11 -4.74 5.77
CA SER A 37 -5.89 -4.70 7.02
C SER A 37 -6.13 -3.26 7.48
N ALA A 38 -6.90 -3.08 8.57
CA ALA A 38 -7.09 -1.77 9.20
C ALA A 38 -5.80 -1.15 9.76
N HIS A 39 -4.72 -1.94 9.88
CA HIS A 39 -3.39 -1.51 10.29
C HIS A 39 -2.43 -1.35 9.10
N GLN A 40 -2.95 -1.34 7.87
CA GLN A 40 -2.18 -1.23 6.64
C GLN A 40 -1.25 -2.42 6.35
N GLU A 41 -1.44 -3.56 7.04
CA GLU A 41 -0.69 -4.79 6.78
C GLU A 41 -1.27 -5.49 5.54
N THR A 42 -0.40 -5.91 4.63
CA THR A 42 -0.78 -6.66 3.42
C THR A 42 -1.13 -8.11 3.76
N SER A 43 -1.44 -8.92 2.75
CA SER A 43 -1.56 -10.38 2.94
C SER A 43 -0.23 -11.09 3.21
N ILE A 44 0.91 -10.38 3.15
CA ILE A 44 2.22 -10.92 3.48
C ILE A 44 2.56 -10.46 4.89
N ASP A 45 2.76 -11.43 5.78
CA ASP A 45 3.01 -11.18 7.20
C ASP A 45 4.21 -10.24 7.41
N GLY A 46 4.00 -9.17 8.19
CA GLY A 46 5.02 -8.16 8.46
C GLY A 46 5.32 -7.18 7.32
N VAL A 47 4.59 -7.24 6.20
CA VAL A 47 4.71 -6.29 5.09
C VAL A 47 3.51 -5.35 5.08
N TYR A 48 3.79 -4.05 5.04
CA TYR A 48 2.78 -2.99 5.12
C TYR A 48 2.79 -2.12 3.86
N ALA A 49 1.64 -1.51 3.53
CA ALA A 49 1.47 -0.63 2.38
C ALA A 49 0.58 0.57 2.71
N ALA A 50 0.90 1.74 2.14
CA ALA A 50 0.16 2.99 2.36
C ALA A 50 0.23 3.87 1.11
N GLY A 51 -0.63 4.88 1.06
CA GLY A 51 -0.75 5.81 -0.06
C GLY A 51 -1.29 5.12 -1.30
N ASP A 52 -0.82 5.55 -2.48
CA ASP A 52 -1.34 5.12 -3.79
C ASP A 52 -1.16 3.61 -4.10
N LEU A 53 -0.54 2.84 -3.19
CA LEU A 53 -0.48 1.37 -3.26
C LEU A 53 -1.75 0.70 -2.72
N VAL A 54 -2.57 1.40 -1.93
CA VAL A 54 -3.79 0.87 -1.29
C VAL A 54 -5.03 1.61 -1.77
N PRO A 55 -6.24 1.04 -1.60
CA PRO A 55 -7.46 1.76 -1.95
C PRO A 55 -7.62 3.05 -1.14
N GLY A 56 -7.75 4.20 -1.81
CA GLY A 56 -7.84 5.48 -1.12
C GLY A 56 -8.11 6.67 -2.03
N LEU A 57 -8.05 7.87 -1.46
CA LEU A 57 -8.30 9.14 -2.16
C LEU A 57 -7.07 9.66 -2.94
N ASN A 58 -5.91 8.99 -2.85
CA ASN A 58 -4.64 9.42 -3.43
C ASN A 58 -4.28 10.86 -3.04
N GLN A 59 -4.35 11.15 -1.73
CA GLN A 59 -4.02 12.44 -1.15
C GLN A 59 -2.88 12.30 -0.15
N ILE A 60 -1.99 13.29 -0.11
CA ILE A 60 -0.83 13.30 0.80
C ILE A 60 -1.26 13.12 2.26
N ALA A 61 -2.32 13.80 2.69
CA ALA A 61 -2.82 13.71 4.06
C ALA A 61 -3.32 12.29 4.41
N VAL A 62 -4.03 11.63 3.49
CA VAL A 62 -4.52 10.26 3.67
C VAL A 62 -3.35 9.28 3.71
N ALA A 63 -2.44 9.37 2.75
CA ALA A 63 -1.23 8.54 2.71
C ALA A 63 -0.38 8.68 3.97
N SER A 64 -0.28 9.89 4.53
CA SER A 64 0.44 10.15 5.78
C SER A 64 -0.23 9.48 6.98
N ALA A 65 -1.56 9.51 7.05
CA ALA A 65 -2.32 8.87 8.12
C ALA A 65 -2.21 7.34 8.06
N GLU A 66 -2.31 6.76 6.87
CA GLU A 66 -2.10 5.33 6.64
C GLU A 66 -0.68 4.90 7.04
N ALA A 67 0.35 5.67 6.64
CA ALA A 67 1.73 5.40 7.05
C ALA A 67 1.90 5.47 8.58
N ALA A 68 1.22 6.39 9.27
CA ALA A 68 1.25 6.48 10.72
C ALA A 68 0.58 5.27 11.41
N LEU A 69 -0.51 4.75 10.84
CA LEU A 69 -1.14 3.51 11.31
C LEU A 69 -0.20 2.30 11.14
N ALA A 70 0.41 2.15 9.96
CA ALA A 70 1.39 1.11 9.68
C ALA A 70 2.57 1.16 10.67
N ALA A 71 3.18 2.34 10.83
CA ALA A 71 4.33 2.53 11.73
C ALA A 71 3.97 2.23 13.19
N THR A 72 2.75 2.57 13.62
CA THR A 72 2.27 2.26 14.97
C THR A 72 2.16 0.74 15.20
N ASP A 73 1.66 0.01 14.20
CA ASP A 73 1.51 -1.43 14.28
C ASP A 73 2.87 -2.16 14.25
N ILE A 74 3.75 -1.76 13.33
CA ILE A 74 5.15 -2.23 13.26
C ILE A 74 5.84 -2.04 14.62
N HIS A 75 5.71 -0.85 15.22
CA HIS A 75 6.29 -0.55 16.52
C HIS A 75 5.75 -1.45 17.64
N ARG A 76 4.45 -1.73 17.66
CA ARG A 76 3.85 -2.67 18.63
C ARG A 76 4.36 -4.08 18.43
N ARG A 77 4.40 -4.55 17.17
CA ARG A 77 4.86 -5.89 16.82
C ARG A 77 6.31 -6.12 17.20
N LEU A 78 7.20 -5.18 16.89
CA LEU A 78 8.62 -5.26 17.28
C LEU A 78 8.79 -5.32 18.79
N ARG A 79 8.05 -4.50 19.55
CA ARG A 79 8.11 -4.57 21.03
C ARG A 79 7.59 -5.86 21.62
N ALA A 80 6.60 -6.50 20.98
CA ALA A 80 6.14 -7.83 21.40
C ALA A 80 7.21 -8.90 21.15
N LEU A 81 7.96 -8.79 20.04
CA LEU A 81 9.09 -9.70 19.74
C LEU A 81 10.27 -9.51 20.69
N GLU A 82 10.54 -8.27 21.12
CA GLU A 82 11.58 -7.95 22.11
C GLU A 82 11.22 -8.35 23.55
N SER A 83 9.94 -8.58 23.84
CA SER A 83 9.45 -8.93 25.17
C SER A 83 8.37 -10.03 25.10
N PRO A 84 8.73 -11.27 24.73
CA PRO A 84 7.76 -12.34 24.50
C PRO A 84 7.04 -12.83 25.78
N GLU A 85 7.49 -12.38 26.96
CA GLU A 85 7.03 -12.82 28.29
C GLU A 85 5.93 -11.91 28.91
N ARG A 86 5.45 -10.88 28.20
CA ARG A 86 4.32 -10.01 28.63
C ARG A 86 3.05 -10.34 27.86
#